data_AF-A0A4P9W9B5-F1
#
_entry.id   AF-A0A4P9W9B5-F1
#
_cell.length_a   1.000
_cell.length_b   1.000
_cell.length_c   1.000
_cell.angle_alpha   90.00
_cell.angle_beta   90.00
_cell.angle_gamma   90.00
#
_symmetry.space_group_name_H-M   'P 1'
#
loop_
_entity.id
_entity.type
_entity.pdbx_description
1 polymer ?
#
loop_
_entity_poly.entity_id
_entity_poly.type
_entity_poly.pdbx_seq_one_letter_code
_entity_poly.pdbx_strand_id
1 'polypeptide(L)'
;MASTLSLPIVDLEPFLKDPTSDESRVECEKAAAAIKTYSALAVRDPRVSEAHNALFLDTIEDYFAQPLEAKLKDVRPEVGYQIGATPENTEVPRCGRDDDCKERVDKMSAENKPLDFNHADPKWRFFWRIGEAPKETKFERLNAAPVVPEAFPQWEEVMNGWGGKMHTAVMCLAEMLAIGFGLPQDTFVRMAQYGPHLLAPTGSDLEKYGKVGTVLAGKQFFFLRPPHN
;
A
#
# COMPACT_ATOMS: atom_id res chain seq x y z
N MET A 1 23.06 19.86 -7.78
CA MET A 1 22.77 18.54 -8.38
C MET A 1 21.90 17.80 -7.39
N ALA A 2 20.72 17.33 -7.78
CA ALA A 2 19.91 16.50 -6.90
C ALA A 2 20.67 15.19 -6.63
N SER A 3 20.94 14.87 -5.37
CA SER A 3 21.49 13.55 -5.04
C SER A 3 20.42 12.51 -5.35
N THR A 4 20.76 11.53 -6.17
CA THR A 4 19.84 10.42 -6.45
C THR A 4 19.83 9.53 -5.21
N LEU A 5 18.77 9.62 -4.41
CA LEU A 5 18.53 8.67 -3.32
C LEU A 5 18.22 7.30 -3.96
N SER A 6 19.12 6.33 -3.78
CA SER A 6 18.87 4.94 -4.16
C SER A 6 18.48 4.15 -2.91
N LEU A 7 17.26 3.64 -2.87
CA LEU A 7 16.83 2.73 -1.81
C LEU A 7 17.56 1.39 -1.93
N PRO A 8 17.91 0.74 -0.81
CA PRO A 8 18.43 -0.62 -0.84
C PRO A 8 17.41 -1.58 -1.45
N ILE A 9 17.87 -2.45 -2.36
CA ILE A 9 17.07 -3.55 -2.91
C ILE A 9 17.33 -4.79 -2.07
N VAL A 10 16.31 -5.30 -1.38
CA VAL A 10 16.32 -6.57 -0.65
C VAL A 10 15.87 -7.68 -1.60
N ASP A 11 16.71 -8.70 -1.74
CA ASP A 11 16.42 -9.86 -2.58
C ASP A 11 15.85 -10.98 -1.70
N LEU A 12 14.65 -11.45 -2.03
CA LEU A 12 13.99 -12.52 -1.29
C LEU A 12 14.52 -13.91 -1.69
N GLU A 13 15.20 -14.03 -2.83
CA GLU A 13 15.58 -15.34 -3.37
C GLU A 13 16.45 -16.19 -2.41
N PRO A 14 17.50 -15.65 -1.76
CA PRO A 14 18.28 -16.43 -0.80
C PRO A 14 17.42 -16.96 0.35
N PHE A 15 16.58 -16.09 0.91
CA PHE A 15 15.70 -16.43 2.02
C PHE A 15 14.68 -17.51 1.67
N LEU A 16 14.11 -17.43 0.45
CA LEU A 16 13.17 -18.44 -0.05
C LEU A 16 13.83 -19.80 -0.29
N LYS A 17 15.14 -19.83 -0.59
CA LYS A 17 15.91 -21.07 -0.80
C LYS A 17 16.31 -21.72 0.53
N ASP A 18 16.91 -20.94 1.42
CA ASP A 18 17.33 -21.39 2.75
C ASP A 18 17.37 -20.20 3.73
N PRO A 19 16.36 -20.05 4.61
CA PRO A 19 16.31 -18.97 5.61
C PRO A 19 17.50 -18.94 6.58
N THR A 20 18.25 -20.04 6.70
CA THR A 20 19.35 -20.18 7.65
C THR A 20 20.72 -19.86 7.08
N SER A 21 20.82 -19.71 5.75
CA SER A 21 22.07 -19.46 5.04
C SER A 21 22.67 -18.09 5.36
N ASP A 22 23.98 -17.94 5.12
CA ASP A 22 24.68 -16.67 5.34
C ASP A 22 24.16 -15.58 4.38
N GLU A 23 23.83 -15.92 3.14
CA GLU A 23 23.22 -15.00 2.17
C GLU A 23 21.86 -14.48 2.66
N SER A 24 21.03 -15.36 3.21
CA SER A 24 19.75 -14.98 3.81
C SER A 24 19.92 -14.03 4.99
N ARG A 25 20.91 -14.28 5.85
CA ARG A 25 21.24 -13.39 6.98
C ARG A 25 21.66 -12.00 6.50
N VAL A 26 22.51 -11.93 5.47
CA VAL A 26 22.93 -10.65 4.86
C VAL A 26 21.72 -9.86 4.34
N GLU A 27 20.77 -10.52 3.67
CA GLU A 27 19.55 -9.87 3.17
C GLU A 27 18.63 -9.41 4.31
N CYS A 28 18.51 -10.18 5.39
CA CYS A 28 17.75 -9.81 6.59
C CYS A 28 18.35 -8.56 7.27
N GLU A 29 19.68 -8.53 7.46
CA GLU A 29 20.40 -7.40 8.05
C GLU A 29 20.27 -6.14 7.17
N LYS A 30 20.38 -6.31 5.85
CA LYS A 30 20.16 -5.23 4.88
C LYS A 30 18.75 -4.66 4.96
N ALA A 31 17.72 -5.50 5.06
CA ALA A 31 16.34 -5.06 5.22
C ALA A 31 16.15 -4.23 6.50
N ALA A 32 16.66 -4.72 7.64
CA ALA A 32 16.60 -4.03 8.91
C ALA A 32 17.35 -2.68 8.90
N ALA A 33 18.55 -2.65 8.31
CA ALA A 33 19.34 -1.42 8.16
C ALA A 33 18.63 -0.40 7.26
N ALA A 34 17.99 -0.85 6.16
CA ALA A 34 17.26 0.00 5.25
C ALA A 34 16.05 0.67 5.92
N ILE A 35 15.24 -0.08 6.67
CA ILE A 35 14.12 0.49 7.44
C ILE A 35 14.61 1.49 8.49
N LYS A 36 15.68 1.20 9.23
CA LYS A 36 16.25 2.12 10.22
C LYS A 36 16.75 3.42 9.61
N THR A 37 17.34 3.35 8.42
CA THR A 37 18.03 4.49 7.78
C THR A 37 17.08 5.33 6.94
N TYR A 38 16.26 4.68 6.12
CA TYR A 38 15.46 5.31 5.08
C TYR A 38 13.96 5.24 5.34
N SER A 39 13.52 4.41 6.31
CA SER A 39 12.11 4.05 6.49
C SER A 39 11.46 3.46 5.23
N ALA A 40 12.27 3.02 4.28
CA ALA A 40 11.86 2.52 2.97
C ALA A 40 12.95 1.60 2.39
N LEU A 41 12.53 0.66 1.55
CA LEU A 41 13.39 -0.23 0.79
C LEU A 41 12.64 -0.69 -0.46
N ALA A 42 13.37 -1.22 -1.45
CA ALA A 42 12.79 -1.92 -2.58
C ALA A 42 12.94 -3.44 -2.36
N VAL A 43 11.98 -4.22 -2.86
CA VAL A 43 12.00 -5.68 -2.77
C VAL A 43 12.13 -6.27 -4.17
N ARG A 44 13.00 -7.27 -4.32
CA ARG A 44 13.04 -8.17 -5.47
C ARG A 44 12.53 -9.53 -5.04
N ASP A 45 11.40 -9.94 -5.62
CA ASP A 45 10.80 -11.26 -5.38
C ASP A 45 10.86 -12.09 -6.67
N PRO A 46 11.58 -13.23 -6.70
CA PRO A 46 11.70 -14.06 -7.90
C PRO A 46 10.37 -14.70 -8.35
N ARG A 47 9.32 -14.66 -7.51
CA ARG A 47 7.98 -15.19 -7.80
C ARG A 47 7.09 -14.20 -8.55
N VAL A 48 7.56 -12.96 -8.74
CA VAL A 48 6.79 -11.87 -9.35
C VAL A 48 7.47 -11.41 -10.65
N SER A 49 6.82 -11.70 -11.78
CA SER A 49 7.20 -11.18 -13.09
C SER A 49 6.47 -9.88 -13.45
N GLU A 50 7.05 -9.13 -14.40
CA GLU A 50 6.45 -7.92 -14.99
C GLU A 50 5.07 -8.18 -15.60
N ALA A 51 4.83 -9.36 -16.19
CA ALA A 51 3.53 -9.71 -16.75
C ALA A 51 2.39 -9.70 -15.71
N HIS A 52 2.67 -10.06 -14.46
CA HIS A 52 1.66 -9.95 -13.39
C HIS A 52 1.32 -8.48 -13.09
N ASN A 53 2.34 -7.61 -13.13
CA ASN A 53 2.15 -6.18 -12.90
C ASN A 53 1.38 -5.54 -14.06
N ALA A 54 1.72 -5.87 -15.31
CA ALA A 54 1.03 -5.37 -16.50
C ALA A 54 -0.45 -5.75 -16.49
N LEU A 55 -0.78 -7.03 -16.29
CA LEU A 55 -2.18 -7.49 -16.21
C LEU A 55 -2.98 -6.73 -15.14
N PHE A 56 -2.39 -6.52 -13.97
CA PHE A 56 -3.02 -5.77 -12.90
C PHE A 56 -3.22 -4.29 -13.26
N LEU A 57 -2.18 -3.62 -13.75
CA LEU A 57 -2.25 -2.21 -14.12
C LEU A 57 -3.25 -1.97 -15.25
N ASP A 58 -3.19 -2.75 -16.33
CA ASP A 58 -4.12 -2.64 -17.47
C ASP A 58 -5.58 -2.75 -16.99
N THR A 59 -5.86 -3.74 -16.12
CA THR A 59 -7.22 -3.93 -15.55
C THR A 59 -7.67 -2.75 -14.69
N ILE A 60 -6.76 -2.16 -13.89
CA ILE A 60 -7.06 -1.02 -13.04
C ILE A 60 -7.23 0.28 -13.84
N GLU A 61 -6.42 0.47 -14.88
CA GLU A 61 -6.50 1.60 -15.79
C GLU A 61 -7.84 1.58 -16.55
N ASP A 62 -8.21 0.42 -17.14
CA ASP A 62 -9.50 0.22 -17.79
C ASP A 62 -10.67 0.47 -16.83
N TYR A 63 -10.56 0.01 -15.58
CA TYR A 63 -11.58 0.25 -14.57
C TYR A 63 -11.76 1.73 -14.25
N PHE A 64 -10.66 2.46 -14.03
CA PHE A 64 -10.73 3.89 -13.70
C PHE A 64 -11.15 4.76 -14.89
N ALA A 65 -10.89 4.29 -16.13
CA ALA A 65 -11.34 4.92 -17.37
C ALA A 65 -12.86 4.84 -17.60
N GLN A 66 -13.59 4.01 -16.84
CA GLN A 66 -15.04 3.93 -16.93
C GLN A 66 -15.74 5.28 -16.65
N PRO A 67 -16.96 5.49 -17.19
CA PRO A 67 -17.82 6.61 -16.81
C PRO A 67 -18.07 6.68 -15.31
N LEU A 68 -18.28 7.89 -14.79
CA LEU A 68 -18.51 8.14 -13.37
C LEU A 68 -19.66 7.29 -12.82
N GLU A 69 -20.76 7.20 -13.57
CA GLU A 69 -21.98 6.50 -13.22
C GLU A 69 -21.75 5.00 -13.03
N ALA A 70 -20.83 4.40 -13.79
CA ALA A 70 -20.46 2.99 -13.64
C ALA A 70 -19.67 2.80 -12.34
N LYS A 71 -18.64 3.62 -12.10
CA LYS A 71 -17.79 3.55 -10.89
C LYS A 71 -18.59 3.82 -9.60
N LEU A 72 -19.58 4.70 -9.64
CA LEU A 72 -20.40 5.03 -8.48
C LEU A 72 -21.24 3.83 -7.97
N LYS A 73 -21.54 2.83 -8.81
CA LYS A 73 -22.22 1.60 -8.39
C LYS A 73 -21.36 0.76 -7.42
N ASP A 74 -20.04 0.92 -7.47
CA ASP A 74 -19.09 0.14 -6.67
C ASP A 74 -18.77 0.76 -5.31
N VAL A 75 -19.33 1.94 -5.02
CA VAL A 75 -19.04 2.71 -3.81
C VAL A 75 -19.87 2.18 -2.63
N ARG A 76 -19.25 2.09 -1.45
CA ARG A 76 -19.89 1.61 -0.20
C ARG A 76 -19.64 2.59 0.96
N PRO A 77 -20.30 3.76 0.98
CA PRO A 77 -20.09 4.77 2.02
C PRO A 77 -20.51 4.29 3.42
N GLU A 78 -21.48 3.38 3.52
CA GLU A 78 -22.01 2.82 4.76
C GLU A 78 -20.99 2.00 5.56
N VAL A 79 -19.97 1.46 4.88
CA VAL A 79 -18.80 0.82 5.50
C VAL A 79 -17.56 1.71 5.46
N GLY A 80 -17.74 3.01 5.20
CA GLY A 80 -16.70 4.04 5.20
C GLY A 80 -15.65 3.84 4.12
N TYR A 81 -16.08 3.40 2.94
CA TYR A 81 -15.22 3.25 1.76
C TYR A 81 -14.04 2.29 1.95
N GLN A 82 -14.20 1.26 2.79
CA GLN A 82 -13.15 0.23 3.00
C GLN A 82 -13.27 -0.99 2.08
N ILE A 83 -14.28 -1.00 1.19
CA ILE A 83 -14.47 -1.99 0.13
C ILE A 83 -14.99 -1.26 -1.12
N GLY A 84 -14.63 -1.77 -2.30
CA GLY A 84 -15.06 -1.17 -3.56
C GLY A 84 -14.42 0.20 -3.80
N ALA A 85 -15.13 1.09 -4.49
CA ALA A 85 -14.57 2.37 -4.91
C ALA A 85 -14.71 3.49 -3.86
N THR A 86 -13.69 4.34 -3.81
CA THR A 86 -13.70 5.65 -3.16
C THR A 86 -13.59 6.72 -4.25
N PRO A 87 -14.60 7.59 -4.41
CA PRO A 87 -14.54 8.66 -5.40
C PRO A 87 -13.42 9.66 -5.13
N GLU A 88 -12.93 10.28 -6.20
CA GLU A 88 -12.05 11.45 -6.10
C GLU A 88 -12.62 12.55 -5.22
N ASN A 89 -11.73 13.34 -4.61
CA ASN A 89 -12.07 14.44 -3.71
C ASN A 89 -12.84 14.01 -2.43
N THR A 90 -12.79 12.72 -2.08
CA THR A 90 -13.35 12.20 -0.82
C THR A 90 -12.33 12.26 0.33
N GLU A 91 -11.07 11.90 0.07
CA GLU A 91 -10.02 11.89 1.09
C GLU A 91 -9.41 13.28 1.26
N VAL A 92 -9.40 13.79 2.51
CA VAL A 92 -8.69 15.04 2.84
C VAL A 92 -7.41 14.69 3.62
N PRO A 93 -6.22 15.01 3.08
CA PRO A 93 -4.94 14.73 3.72
C PRO A 93 -4.84 15.30 5.12
N ARG A 94 -4.01 14.64 5.92
CA ARG A 94 -3.85 14.97 7.33
C ARG A 94 -3.33 16.40 7.52
N CYS A 95 -2.31 16.80 6.76
CA CYS A 95 -1.63 18.07 7.01
C CYS A 95 -2.47 19.32 6.68
N GLY A 96 -3.56 19.18 5.92
CA GLY A 96 -4.57 20.24 5.78
C GLY A 96 -5.40 20.48 7.05
N ARG A 97 -5.43 19.55 8.00
CA ARG A 97 -6.33 19.57 9.18
C ARG A 97 -5.65 19.32 10.52
N ASP A 98 -4.36 19.06 10.54
CA ASP A 98 -3.59 18.65 11.72
C ASP A 98 -2.41 19.60 11.93
N ASP A 99 -2.44 20.35 13.03
CA ASP A 99 -1.48 21.42 13.29
C ASP A 99 -0.07 20.89 13.60
N ASP A 100 0.04 19.70 14.22
CA ASP A 100 1.32 19.02 14.42
C ASP A 100 1.98 18.68 13.08
N CYS A 101 1.21 18.24 12.09
CA CYS A 101 1.76 18.00 10.76
C CYS A 101 2.19 19.32 10.10
N LYS A 102 1.40 20.39 10.20
CA LYS A 102 1.75 21.70 9.63
C LYS A 102 3.07 22.20 10.21
N GLU A 103 3.22 22.15 11.53
CA GLU A 103 4.45 22.58 12.20
C GLU A 103 5.66 21.75 11.75
N ARG A 104 5.50 20.42 11.59
CA ARG A 104 6.56 19.56 11.05
C ARG A 104 6.93 19.91 9.62
N VAL A 105 5.94 20.24 8.77
CA VAL A 105 6.16 20.68 7.39
C VAL A 105 6.87 22.03 7.35
N ASP A 106 6.53 22.96 8.25
CA ASP A 106 7.15 24.29 8.30
C ASP A 106 8.60 24.27 8.74
N LYS A 107 8.99 23.27 9.54
CA LYS A 107 10.38 23.03 9.94
C LYS A 107 11.24 22.32 8.88
N MET A 108 10.65 21.84 7.78
CA MET A 108 11.41 21.18 6.71
C MET A 108 12.24 22.19 5.91
N SER A 109 13.43 21.78 5.46
CA SER A 109 14.21 22.58 4.50
C SER A 109 13.42 22.76 3.20
N ALA A 110 13.67 23.85 2.47
CA ALA A 110 12.96 24.15 1.22
C ALA A 110 12.99 22.98 0.21
N GLU A 111 14.11 22.25 0.17
CA GLU A 111 14.29 21.07 -0.71
C GLU A 111 13.43 19.86 -0.32
N ASN A 112 13.04 19.75 0.96
CA ASN A 112 12.25 18.63 1.50
C ASN A 112 10.81 19.04 1.83
N LYS A 113 10.45 20.32 1.67
CA LYS A 113 9.13 20.83 1.99
C LYS A 113 8.15 20.38 0.90
N PRO A 114 7.06 19.67 1.24
CA PRO A 114 6.03 19.36 0.26
C PRO A 114 5.40 20.64 -0.26
N LEU A 115 4.85 20.58 -1.48
CA LEU A 115 3.98 21.63 -1.99
C LEU A 115 2.79 21.84 -1.05
N ASP A 116 2.32 23.09 -0.97
CA ASP A 116 1.16 23.40 -0.17
C ASP A 116 -0.07 22.65 -0.69
N PHE A 117 -0.88 22.12 0.24
CA PHE A 117 -2.03 21.31 -0.10
C PHE A 117 -3.16 21.47 0.92
N ASN A 118 -4.26 22.02 0.45
CA ASN A 118 -5.42 22.39 1.28
C ASN A 118 -6.77 21.92 0.70
N HIS A 119 -6.77 21.01 -0.29
CA HIS A 119 -7.98 20.46 -0.89
C HIS A 119 -8.09 18.96 -0.65
N ALA A 120 -9.16 18.32 -1.14
CA ALA A 120 -9.28 16.87 -1.13
C ALA A 120 -8.45 16.27 -2.27
N ASP A 121 -7.96 15.05 -2.07
CA ASP A 121 -7.10 14.38 -3.04
C ASP A 121 -7.88 14.06 -4.33
N PRO A 122 -7.40 14.49 -5.51
CA PRO A 122 -8.03 14.21 -6.80
C PRO A 122 -7.68 12.79 -7.29
N LYS A 123 -7.96 11.79 -6.46
CA LYS A 123 -7.63 10.39 -6.72
C LYS A 123 -8.81 9.48 -6.39
N TRP A 124 -9.06 8.53 -7.27
CA TRP A 124 -9.88 7.38 -6.99
C TRP A 124 -9.07 6.32 -6.27
N ARG A 125 -9.74 5.52 -5.45
CA ARG A 125 -9.17 4.29 -4.90
C ARG A 125 -10.17 3.17 -5.07
N PHE A 126 -9.68 1.96 -5.24
CA PHE A 126 -10.50 0.76 -5.09
C PHE A 126 -9.89 -0.11 -3.99
N PHE A 127 -10.70 -0.59 -3.06
CA PHE A 127 -10.27 -1.47 -1.99
C PHE A 127 -10.73 -2.90 -2.25
N TRP A 128 -9.75 -3.80 -2.34
CA TRP A 128 -9.92 -5.23 -2.48
C TRP A 128 -9.27 -5.95 -1.30
N ARG A 129 -9.95 -6.95 -0.74
CA ARG A 129 -9.42 -7.72 0.39
C ARG A 129 -8.42 -8.75 -0.09
N ILE A 130 -7.32 -8.90 0.64
CA ILE A 130 -6.31 -9.92 0.38
C ILE A 130 -5.95 -10.66 1.66
N GLY A 131 -5.30 -11.82 1.54
CA GLY A 131 -4.93 -12.64 2.68
C GLY A 131 -6.11 -13.39 3.30
N GLU A 132 -5.79 -14.22 4.29
CA GLU A 132 -6.79 -15.06 4.97
C GLU A 132 -7.64 -14.24 5.93
N ALA A 133 -8.97 -14.33 5.78
CA ALA A 133 -9.92 -13.75 6.71
C ALA A 133 -10.25 -14.72 7.86
N PRO A 134 -10.49 -14.23 9.08
CA PRO A 134 -10.93 -15.08 10.18
C PRO A 134 -12.33 -15.64 9.90
N LYS A 135 -12.57 -16.92 10.23
CA LYS A 135 -13.89 -17.57 10.06
C LYS A 135 -14.99 -16.92 10.91
N GLU A 136 -14.63 -16.46 12.10
CA GLU A 136 -15.50 -15.76 13.04
C GLU A 136 -14.82 -14.46 13.46
N THR A 137 -15.57 -13.36 13.48
CA THR A 137 -15.02 -12.04 13.79
C THR A 137 -16.02 -11.15 14.49
N LYS A 138 -15.56 -10.39 15.47
CA LYS A 138 -16.33 -9.30 16.11
C LYS A 138 -16.33 -8.02 15.26
N PHE A 139 -15.61 -8.03 14.14
CA PHE A 139 -15.39 -6.89 13.27
C PHE A 139 -15.93 -7.18 11.86
N GLU A 140 -17.22 -7.49 11.76
CA GLU A 140 -17.88 -7.86 10.49
C GLU A 140 -17.70 -6.81 9.40
N ARG A 141 -17.72 -5.51 9.74
CA ARG A 141 -17.44 -4.42 8.79
C ARG A 141 -16.06 -4.53 8.16
N LEU A 142 -15.05 -4.95 8.93
CA LEU A 142 -13.71 -5.21 8.38
C LEU A 142 -13.70 -6.45 7.49
N ASN A 143 -14.76 -7.27 7.50
CA ASN A 143 -14.95 -8.52 6.74
C ASN A 143 -16.14 -8.46 5.76
N ALA A 144 -16.59 -7.26 5.39
CA ALA A 144 -17.65 -7.08 4.41
C ALA A 144 -17.31 -7.72 3.05
N ALA A 145 -18.35 -8.18 2.35
CA ALA A 145 -18.23 -8.84 1.05
C ALA A 145 -17.53 -7.95 0.01
N PRO A 146 -16.67 -8.51 -0.85
CA PRO A 146 -16.00 -7.74 -1.88
C PRO A 146 -16.99 -7.18 -2.90
N VAL A 147 -16.61 -6.09 -3.55
CA VAL A 147 -17.34 -5.53 -4.69
C VAL A 147 -16.64 -5.98 -5.97
N VAL A 148 -17.40 -6.56 -6.90
CA VAL A 148 -16.92 -6.93 -8.24
C VAL A 148 -17.59 -6.01 -9.25
N PRO A 149 -16.82 -5.19 -9.99
CA PRO A 149 -17.38 -4.31 -11.01
C PRO A 149 -18.08 -5.10 -12.12
N GLU A 150 -19.28 -4.65 -12.52
CA GLU A 150 -20.15 -5.33 -13.48
C GLU A 150 -19.46 -5.63 -14.83
N ALA A 151 -18.62 -4.70 -15.31
CA ALA A 151 -17.91 -4.83 -16.58
C ALA A 151 -16.62 -5.67 -16.53
N PHE A 152 -16.20 -6.14 -15.34
CA PHE A 152 -14.92 -6.80 -15.11
C PHE A 152 -15.12 -8.18 -14.47
N PRO A 153 -15.63 -9.19 -15.20
CA PRO A 153 -15.83 -10.53 -14.65
C PRO A 153 -14.53 -11.19 -14.15
N GLN A 154 -13.37 -10.77 -14.68
CA GLN A 154 -12.03 -11.22 -14.28
C GLN A 154 -11.49 -10.55 -13.01
N TRP A 155 -12.21 -9.58 -12.44
CA TRP A 155 -11.70 -8.72 -11.37
C TRP A 155 -11.15 -9.50 -10.18
N GLU A 156 -11.91 -10.48 -9.68
CA GLU A 156 -11.50 -11.30 -8.55
C GLU A 156 -10.20 -12.05 -8.81
N GLU A 157 -10.06 -12.67 -9.99
CA GLU A 157 -8.85 -13.39 -10.39
C GLU A 157 -7.64 -12.46 -10.44
N VAL A 158 -7.77 -11.30 -11.10
CA VAL A 158 -6.69 -10.33 -11.25
C VAL A 158 -6.28 -9.72 -9.91
N MET A 159 -7.26 -9.28 -9.11
CA MET A 159 -7.00 -8.67 -7.80
C MET A 159 -6.40 -9.67 -6.82
N ASN A 160 -6.90 -10.92 -6.78
CA ASN A 160 -6.31 -11.97 -5.93
C ASN A 160 -4.92 -12.38 -6.42
N GLY A 161 -4.71 -12.44 -7.73
CA GLY A 161 -3.42 -12.78 -8.34
C GLY A 161 -2.33 -11.78 -7.95
N TRP A 162 -2.58 -10.48 -8.14
CA TRP A 162 -1.62 -9.43 -7.78
C TRP A 162 -1.53 -9.21 -6.26
N GLY A 163 -2.69 -9.11 -5.61
CA GLY A 163 -2.80 -8.91 -4.17
C GLY A 163 -2.13 -10.01 -3.35
N GLY A 164 -2.32 -11.27 -3.75
CA GLY A 164 -1.66 -12.41 -3.12
C GLY A 164 -0.13 -12.38 -3.26
N LYS A 165 0.39 -11.94 -4.41
CA LYS A 165 1.84 -11.76 -4.62
C LYS A 165 2.41 -10.67 -3.72
N MET A 166 1.78 -9.50 -3.67
CA MET A 166 2.20 -8.43 -2.77
C MET A 166 2.13 -8.85 -1.31
N HIS A 167 1.04 -9.51 -0.90
CA HIS A 167 0.88 -10.02 0.47
C HIS A 167 1.97 -11.02 0.82
N THR A 168 2.21 -12.02 -0.03
CA THR A 168 3.24 -13.05 0.20
C THR A 168 4.65 -12.46 0.26
N ALA A 169 4.97 -11.48 -0.60
CA ALA A 169 6.24 -10.77 -0.58
C ALA A 169 6.44 -10.00 0.73
N VAL A 170 5.40 -9.28 1.19
CA VAL A 170 5.43 -8.53 2.46
C VAL A 170 5.55 -9.45 3.66
N MET A 171 4.86 -10.59 3.68
CA MET A 171 4.96 -11.57 4.76
C MET A 171 6.36 -12.19 4.85
N CYS A 172 6.97 -12.51 3.69
CA CYS A 172 8.37 -12.96 3.62
C CYS A 172 9.34 -11.88 4.14
N LEU A 173 9.17 -10.63 3.70
CA LEU A 173 9.98 -9.51 4.17
C LEU A 173 9.81 -9.29 5.69
N ALA A 174 8.61 -9.49 6.23
CA ALA A 174 8.35 -9.36 7.66
C ALA A 174 9.14 -10.41 8.46
N GLU A 175 9.25 -11.65 7.99
CA GLU A 175 10.12 -12.65 8.61
C GLU A 175 11.60 -12.25 8.56
N MET A 176 12.06 -11.76 7.41
CA MET A 176 13.43 -11.28 7.22
C MET A 176 13.74 -10.09 8.14
N LEU A 177 12.80 -9.14 8.29
CA LEU A 177 12.94 -8.01 9.20
C LEU A 177 13.02 -8.46 10.66
N ALA A 178 12.24 -9.46 11.07
CA ALA A 178 12.32 -10.00 12.42
C ALA A 178 13.73 -10.54 12.71
N ILE A 179 14.27 -11.37 11.80
CA ILE A 179 15.64 -11.89 11.91
C ILE A 179 16.67 -10.75 11.91
N GLY A 180 16.55 -9.78 11.00
CA GLY A 180 17.46 -8.63 10.91
C GLY A 180 17.43 -7.71 12.13
N PHE A 181 16.35 -7.75 12.93
CA PHE A 181 16.26 -7.09 14.22
C PHE A 181 16.67 -7.97 15.40
N GLY A 182 17.10 -9.22 15.17
CA GLY A 182 17.47 -10.16 16.22
C GLY A 182 16.27 -10.74 16.98
N LEU A 183 15.10 -10.76 16.34
CA LEU A 183 13.85 -11.33 16.88
C LEU A 183 13.60 -12.72 16.30
N PRO A 184 12.74 -13.54 16.94
CA PRO A 184 12.24 -14.77 16.33
C PRO A 184 11.61 -14.49 14.96
N GLN A 185 11.90 -15.33 13.95
CA GLN A 185 11.45 -15.16 12.56
C GLN A 185 9.95 -14.86 12.45
N ASP A 186 9.12 -15.53 13.24
CA ASP A 186 7.68 -15.45 13.16
C ASP A 186 7.05 -14.27 13.92
N THR A 187 7.88 -13.36 14.49
CA THR A 187 7.43 -12.28 15.37
C THR A 187 6.36 -11.40 14.71
N PHE A 188 6.64 -10.85 13.53
CA PHE A 188 5.70 -9.93 12.87
C PHE A 188 4.57 -10.66 12.15
N VAL A 189 4.84 -11.82 11.53
CA VAL A 189 3.82 -12.56 10.78
C VAL A 189 2.72 -13.11 11.68
N ARG A 190 3.04 -13.53 12.92
CA ARG A 190 2.02 -13.91 13.91
C ARG A 190 1.08 -12.76 14.27
N MET A 191 1.60 -11.53 14.32
CA MET A 191 0.79 -10.33 14.60
C MET A 191 -0.07 -9.93 13.40
N ALA A 192 0.36 -10.28 12.18
CA ALA A 192 -0.35 -9.99 10.94
C ALA A 192 -1.35 -11.09 10.53
N GLN A 193 -1.37 -12.21 11.25
CA GLN A 193 -2.27 -13.33 10.96
C GLN A 193 -3.74 -12.91 11.10
N TYR A 194 -4.56 -13.26 10.11
CA TYR A 194 -5.96 -12.84 10.01
C TYR A 194 -6.17 -11.31 10.01
N GLY A 195 -5.12 -10.54 9.72
CA GLY A 195 -5.19 -9.10 9.57
C GLY A 195 -6.12 -8.70 8.42
N PRO A 196 -6.81 -7.55 8.51
CA PRO A 196 -7.68 -7.05 7.45
C PRO A 196 -6.82 -6.41 6.33
N HIS A 197 -6.05 -7.22 5.61
CA HIS A 197 -5.16 -6.76 4.56
C HIS A 197 -5.96 -6.28 3.35
N LEU A 198 -5.55 -5.13 2.80
CA LEU A 198 -6.22 -4.50 1.67
C LEU A 198 -5.23 -4.20 0.55
N LEU A 199 -5.58 -4.67 -0.65
CA LEU A 199 -5.07 -4.16 -1.91
C LEU A 199 -5.84 -2.87 -2.24
N ALA A 200 -5.11 -1.79 -2.46
CA ALA A 200 -5.69 -0.45 -2.59
C ALA A 200 -5.19 0.33 -3.83
N PRO A 201 -5.38 -0.18 -5.07
CA PRO A 201 -5.06 0.55 -6.28
C PRO A 201 -5.66 1.94 -6.24
N THR A 202 -4.84 2.92 -6.60
CA THR A 202 -5.17 4.34 -6.55
C THR A 202 -4.79 4.95 -7.90
N GLY A 203 -5.70 5.76 -8.46
CA GLY A 203 -5.51 6.38 -9.78
C GLY A 203 -6.07 7.79 -9.81
N SER A 204 -5.46 8.65 -10.61
CA SER A 204 -5.93 10.02 -10.88
C SER A 204 -6.08 10.22 -12.38
N ASP A 205 -7.13 10.94 -12.77
CA ASP A 205 -7.32 11.34 -14.15
C ASP A 205 -6.32 12.44 -14.53
N LEU A 206 -5.33 12.10 -15.35
CA LEU A 206 -4.30 13.05 -15.78
C LEU A 206 -4.76 14.01 -16.88
N GLU A 207 -5.85 13.71 -17.60
CA GLU A 207 -6.46 14.69 -18.51
C GLU A 207 -7.08 15.85 -17.70
N LYS A 208 -7.61 15.52 -16.52
CA LYS A 208 -8.20 16.49 -15.58
C LYS A 208 -7.18 17.15 -14.66
N TYR A 209 -6.22 16.38 -14.13
CA TYR A 209 -5.33 16.80 -13.04
C TYR A 209 -3.83 16.79 -13.40
N GLY A 210 -3.46 16.56 -14.66
CA GLY A 210 -2.06 16.41 -15.11
C GLY A 210 -1.23 17.70 -15.20
N LYS A 211 -1.62 18.77 -14.50
CA LYS A 211 -0.87 20.04 -14.51
C LYS A 211 0.29 19.97 -13.52
N VAL A 212 1.46 20.47 -13.91
CA VAL A 212 2.62 20.60 -13.03
C VAL A 212 2.24 21.36 -11.75
N GLY A 213 2.64 20.84 -10.60
CA GLY A 213 2.30 21.39 -9.29
C GLY A 213 0.98 20.86 -8.70
N THR A 214 0.22 20.06 -9.45
CA THR A 214 -0.96 19.37 -8.90
C THR A 214 -0.51 18.26 -7.95
N VAL A 215 -1.00 18.31 -6.71
CA VAL A 215 -0.76 17.28 -5.71
C VAL A 215 -1.89 16.26 -5.80
N LEU A 216 -1.56 15.05 -6.25
CA LEU A 216 -2.54 13.97 -6.44
C LEU A 216 -2.84 13.19 -5.15
N ALA A 217 -1.88 13.20 -4.22
CA ALA A 217 -2.05 12.66 -2.88
C ALA A 217 -1.22 13.52 -1.90
N GLY A 218 -1.90 14.24 -1.02
CA GLY A 218 -1.23 15.06 -0.02
C GLY A 218 -0.52 14.22 1.05
N LYS A 219 0.34 14.88 1.84
CA LYS A 219 1.14 14.23 2.88
C LYS A 219 0.25 13.54 3.91
N GLN A 220 0.46 12.24 4.05
CA GLN A 220 -0.25 11.35 4.97
C GLN A 220 0.74 10.37 5.63
N PHE A 221 0.36 9.85 6.80
CA PHE A 221 1.06 8.73 7.44
C PHE A 221 0.12 7.53 7.43
N PHE A 222 0.64 6.35 7.12
CA PHE A 222 -0.09 5.10 7.38
C PHE A 222 -0.12 4.85 8.89
N PHE A 223 -1.26 4.38 9.41
CA PHE A 223 -1.50 4.28 10.85
C PHE A 223 -0.47 3.39 11.56
N LEU A 224 0.34 4.01 12.42
CA LEU A 224 0.83 3.42 13.65
C LEU A 224 0.26 4.28 14.77
N ARG A 225 -0.96 3.98 15.21
CA ARG A 225 -1.45 4.56 16.47
C ARG A 225 -0.77 3.75 17.57
N PRO A 226 0.20 4.29 18.33
CA PRO A 226 0.63 3.60 19.53
C PRO A 226 -0.60 3.40 20.42
N PRO A 227 -0.69 2.28 21.16
CA PRO A 227 -1.72 2.13 22.16
C PRO A 227 -1.62 3.34 23.10
N HIS A 228 -2.71 4.10 23.21
CA HIS A 228 -2.85 5.03 24.32
C HIS A 228 -2.89 4.17 25.58
N ASN A 229 -1.87 4.31 26.44
CA ASN A 229 -1.99 3.94 27.84
C ASN A 229 -3.03 4.83 28.51
#